data_AF-A0A1H2BB05-F1
#
_entry.id   AF-A0A1H2BB05-F1
#
_cell.length_a   1.000
_cell.length_b   1.000
_cell.length_c   1.000
_cell.angle_alpha   90.00
_cell.angle_beta   90.00
_cell.angle_gamma   90.00
#
_symmetry.space_group_name_H-M   'P 1'
#
loop_
_entity.id
_entity.type
_entity.pdbx_description
1 polymer ?
#
loop_
_entity_poly.entity_id
_entity_poly.type
_entity_poly.pdbx_seq_one_letter_code
_entity_poly.pdbx_strand_id
1 'polypeptide(L)'
;MLARTHSSKVRVVNWKDPEIAAVESREDLARYLVSLAARLREGDLPTENPSTDAFIDAAGRWTKSMDVFFSNVLKEPVPDSPDWSTVAAVFRAALVYE
;
A
#
# COMPACT_ATOMS: atom_id res chain seq x y z
N MET A 1 -34.47 19.77 6.56
CA MET A 1 -33.53 18.65 6.80
C MET A 1 -32.24 19.00 6.08
N LEU A 2 -31.21 19.46 6.80
CA LEU A 2 -29.94 19.92 6.20
C LEU A 2 -29.06 18.72 5.85
N ALA A 3 -28.71 18.58 4.57
CA ALA A 3 -27.74 17.60 4.11
C ALA A 3 -26.35 17.96 4.65
N ARG A 4 -25.77 17.08 5.47
CA ARG A 4 -24.38 17.20 5.92
C ARG A 4 -23.46 16.85 4.74
N THR A 5 -22.91 17.85 4.08
CA THR A 5 -21.78 17.68 3.16
C THR A 5 -20.58 17.19 3.96
N HIS A 6 -20.32 15.87 3.96
CA HIS A 6 -19.04 15.34 4.41
C HIS A 6 -18.03 15.67 3.32
N SER A 7 -17.26 16.73 3.52
CA SER A 7 -16.01 16.92 2.78
C SER A 7 -15.04 15.88 3.31
N SER A 8 -15.02 14.70 2.68
CA SER A 8 -14.09 13.62 2.99
C SER A 8 -12.71 14.04 2.51
N LYS A 9 -11.96 14.79 3.33
CA LYS A 9 -10.53 14.93 3.11
C LYS A 9 -9.93 13.52 3.15
N VAL A 10 -9.23 13.13 2.08
CA VAL A 10 -8.44 11.89 2.08
C VAL A 10 -7.49 11.97 3.27
N ARG A 11 -7.56 10.98 4.15
CA ARG A 11 -6.70 10.91 5.31
C ARG A 11 -5.34 10.38 4.86
N VAL A 12 -4.29 11.19 5.05
CA VAL A 12 -2.91 10.75 4.83
C VAL A 12 -2.57 9.72 5.91
N VAL A 13 -2.08 8.56 5.48
CA VAL A 13 -1.66 7.47 6.36
C VAL A 13 -0.22 7.72 6.84
N ASN A 14 0.03 7.53 8.14
CA ASN A 14 1.36 7.73 8.73
C ASN A 14 2.24 6.48 8.57
N TRP A 15 2.72 6.22 7.35
CA TRP A 15 3.59 5.10 7.06
C TRP A 15 4.93 5.20 7.79
N LYS A 16 5.40 4.07 8.34
CA LYS A 16 6.74 3.96 8.94
C LYS A 16 7.83 3.72 7.89
N ASP A 17 7.46 3.18 6.74
CA ASP A 17 8.34 3.04 5.58
C ASP A 17 8.46 4.40 4.87
N PRO A 18 9.66 5.01 4.83
CA PRO A 18 9.83 6.33 4.21
C PRO A 18 9.63 6.32 2.70
N GLU A 19 9.83 5.19 2.01
CA GLU A 19 9.60 5.09 0.57
C GLU A 19 8.10 5.11 0.26
N ILE A 20 7.28 4.44 1.09
CA ILE A 20 5.82 4.47 0.97
C ILE A 20 5.28 5.85 1.38
N ALA A 21 5.79 6.42 2.49
CA ALA A 21 5.37 7.73 2.99
C ALA A 21 5.58 8.87 1.98
N ALA A 22 6.57 8.75 1.08
CA ALA A 22 6.87 9.73 0.04
C ALA A 22 5.92 9.68 -1.17
N VAL A 23 4.97 8.73 -1.22
CA VAL A 23 4.05 8.58 -2.36
C VAL A 23 2.82 9.48 -2.18
N GLU A 24 2.94 10.73 -2.59
CA GLU A 24 1.89 11.75 -2.41
C GLU A 24 1.00 11.92 -3.65
N SER A 25 1.50 11.55 -4.84
CA SER A 25 0.83 11.73 -6.12
C SER A 25 0.81 10.45 -6.97
N ARG A 26 0.02 10.49 -8.05
CA ARG A 26 0.00 9.44 -9.06
C ARG A 26 1.39 9.26 -9.70
N GLU A 27 2.09 10.37 -9.94
CA GLU A 27 3.42 10.38 -10.51
C GLU A 27 4.46 9.80 -9.55
N ASP A 28 4.30 10.01 -8.23
CA ASP A 28 5.13 9.34 -7.21
C ASP A 28 4.87 7.83 -7.20
N LEU A 29 3.61 7.40 -7.26
CA LEU A 29 3.27 5.98 -7.32
C LEU A 29 3.89 5.32 -8.56
N ALA A 30 3.80 5.97 -9.72
CA ALA A 30 4.40 5.45 -10.94
C ALA A 30 5.93 5.28 -10.80
N ARG A 31 6.62 6.27 -10.22
CA ARG A 31 8.07 6.18 -9.93
C ARG A 31 8.39 5.06 -8.94
N TYR A 32 7.59 4.95 -7.88
CA TYR A 32 7.73 3.91 -6.86
C TYR A 32 7.62 2.52 -7.48
N LEU A 33 6.60 2.26 -8.30
CA LEU A 33 6.39 0.94 -8.93
C LEU A 33 7.51 0.58 -9.92
N VAL A 34 8.01 1.55 -10.70
CA VAL A 34 9.15 1.31 -11.61
C VAL A 34 10.42 0.99 -10.81
N SER A 35 10.68 1.72 -9.73
CA SER A 35 11.80 1.47 -8.82
C SER A 35 11.70 0.09 -8.16
N LEU A 36 10.52 -0.26 -7.65
CA LEU A 36 10.26 -1.56 -7.03
C LEU A 36 10.55 -2.71 -8.02
N ALA A 37 10.09 -2.59 -9.26
CA ALA A 37 10.35 -3.57 -10.30
C ALA A 37 11.85 -3.67 -10.69
N ALA A 38 12.59 -2.56 -10.67
CA ALA A 38 14.03 -2.56 -10.91
C ALA A 38 14.78 -3.33 -9.82
N ARG A 39 14.49 -3.03 -8.55
CA ARG A 39 15.10 -3.71 -7.39
C ARG A 39 14.84 -5.22 -7.37
N LEU A 40 13.64 -5.65 -7.77
CA LEU A 40 13.33 -7.08 -7.92
C LEU A 40 14.18 -7.75 -9.00
N ARG A 41 14.42 -7.09 -10.14
CA ARG A 41 15.29 -7.62 -11.20
C ARG A 41 16.76 -7.65 -10.80
N GLU A 42 17.18 -6.67 -10.00
CA GLU A 42 18.55 -6.54 -9.49
C GLU A 42 18.84 -7.49 -8.32
N GLY A 43 17.79 -8.09 -7.72
CA GLY A 43 17.91 -8.99 -6.56
C GLY A 43 18.02 -8.25 -5.22
N ASP A 44 17.79 -6.94 -5.22
CA ASP A 44 17.86 -6.06 -4.04
C ASP A 44 16.64 -6.18 -3.13
N LEU A 45 15.60 -6.90 -3.58
CA LEU A 45 14.41 -7.19 -2.80
C LEU A 45 14.10 -8.69 -2.83
N PRO A 46 13.94 -9.32 -1.65
CA PRO A 46 13.41 -10.67 -1.59
C PRO A 46 11.94 -10.66 -2.04
N THR A 47 11.52 -11.72 -2.72
CA THR A 47 10.10 -12.01 -2.99
C THR A 47 9.80 -13.44 -2.56
N GLU A 48 8.75 -13.60 -1.78
CA GLU A 48 8.19 -14.90 -1.39
C GLU A 48 7.09 -15.34 -2.37
N ASN A 49 6.65 -14.41 -3.23
CA ASN A 49 5.63 -14.62 -4.26
C ASN A 49 6.23 -14.43 -5.67
N PRO A 50 6.96 -15.44 -6.21
CA PRO A 50 7.78 -15.27 -7.40
C PRO A 50 6.99 -15.25 -8.72
N SER A 51 5.73 -15.68 -8.73
CA SER A 51 4.87 -15.67 -9.90
C SER A 51 3.82 -14.57 -9.84
N THR A 52 3.33 -14.14 -11.00
CA THR A 52 2.32 -13.07 -11.09
C THR A 52 1.01 -13.45 -10.39
N ASP A 53 0.60 -14.70 -10.49
CA ASP A 53 -0.60 -15.21 -9.81
C ASP A 53 -0.43 -15.21 -8.28
N ALA A 54 0.71 -15.67 -7.75
CA ALA A 54 1.01 -15.62 -6.32
C ALA A 54 1.04 -14.18 -5.80
N PHE A 55 1.65 -13.26 -6.55
CA PHE A 55 1.69 -11.84 -6.20
C PHE A 55 0.29 -11.22 -6.13
N ILE A 56 -0.60 -11.52 -7.09
CA ILE A 56 -1.97 -11.01 -7.10
C ILE A 56 -2.80 -11.63 -5.95
N ASP A 57 -2.62 -12.92 -5.66
CA ASP A 57 -3.28 -13.56 -4.52
C ASP A 57 -2.85 -12.94 -3.19
N ALA A 58 -1.54 -12.77 -2.99
CA ALA A 58 -0.96 -12.13 -1.81
C ALA A 58 -1.46 -10.70 -1.62
N ALA A 59 -1.53 -9.90 -2.70
CA ALA A 59 -2.11 -8.57 -2.67
C ALA A 59 -3.56 -8.60 -2.16
N GLY A 60 -4.40 -9.49 -2.70
CA GLY A 60 -5.79 -9.64 -2.29
C GLY A 60 -5.95 -10.08 -0.84
N ARG A 61 -5.14 -11.04 -0.39
CA ARG A 61 -5.13 -11.53 1.00
C ARG A 61 -4.71 -10.43 1.97
N TRP A 62 -3.64 -9.69 1.66
CA TRP A 62 -3.20 -8.57 2.49
C TRP A 62 -4.23 -7.44 2.53
N THR A 63 -4.80 -7.05 1.38
CA THR A 63 -5.86 -6.01 1.34
C THR A 63 -7.06 -6.42 2.18
N LYS A 64 -7.44 -7.70 2.18
CA LYS A 64 -8.53 -8.20 3.03
C LYS A 64 -8.20 -8.11 4.53
N SER A 65 -6.94 -8.27 4.91
CA SER A 65 -6.47 -8.25 6.30
C SER A 65 -5.81 -6.92 6.72
N MET A 66 -5.92 -5.87 5.91
CA MET A 66 -5.19 -4.63 6.18
C MET A 66 -5.69 -3.95 7.46
N ASP A 67 -6.92 -4.22 7.90
CA ASP A 67 -7.44 -3.78 9.19
C ASP A 67 -6.59 -4.24 10.38
N VAL A 68 -6.15 -5.50 10.36
CA VAL A 68 -5.22 -6.07 11.34
C VAL A 68 -3.87 -5.36 11.29
N PHE A 69 -3.34 -5.09 10.10
CA PHE A 69 -2.08 -4.37 9.95
C PHE A 69 -2.19 -2.93 10.48
N PHE A 70 -3.24 -2.20 10.10
CA PHE A 70 -3.48 -0.83 10.52
C PHE A 70 -3.65 -0.73 12.05
N SER A 71 -4.43 -1.62 12.66
CA SER A 71 -4.63 -1.62 14.12
C SER A 71 -3.36 -2.00 14.89
N ASN A 72 -2.61 -2.98 14.38
CA ASN A 72 -1.48 -3.55 15.13
C ASN A 72 -0.17 -2.81 14.89
N VAL A 73 0.11 -2.41 13.64
CA VAL A 73 1.39 -1.82 13.22
C VAL A 73 1.30 -0.30 13.21
N LEU A 74 0.32 0.27 12.51
CA LEU A 74 0.19 1.74 12.39
C LEU A 74 -0.45 2.38 13.62
N LYS A 75 -1.19 1.60 14.43
CA LYS A 75 -2.01 2.08 15.55
C LYS A 75 -3.07 3.09 15.10
N GLU A 76 -3.61 2.87 13.91
CA GLU A 76 -4.58 3.75 13.25
C GLU A 76 -5.69 2.92 12.60
N PRO A 77 -6.91 3.46 12.40
CA PRO A 77 -7.93 2.78 11.59
C PRO A 77 -7.58 2.82 10.11
N VAL A 78 -8.06 1.83 9.36
CA VAL A 78 -8.05 1.84 7.89
C VAL A 78 -8.82 3.07 7.40
N PRO A 79 -8.29 3.84 6.43
CA PRO A 79 -9.00 4.98 5.88
C PRO A 79 -10.17 4.53 5.00
N ASP A 80 -11.27 5.30 5.02
CA ASP A 80 -12.44 5.03 4.17
C ASP A 80 -12.11 5.10 2.67
N SER A 81 -11.11 5.90 2.31
CA SER A 81 -10.58 6.02 0.96
C SER A 81 -9.05 5.85 0.99
N PRO A 82 -8.49 4.88 0.23
CA PRO A 82 -7.05 4.75 0.10
C PRO A 82 -6.49 5.94 -0.69
N ASP A 83 -5.31 6.40 -0.28
CA ASP A 83 -4.48 7.33 -1.05
C ASP A 83 -3.45 6.56 -1.90
N TRP A 84 -2.60 7.29 -2.64
CA TRP A 84 -1.58 6.67 -3.49
C TRP A 84 -0.53 5.89 -2.68
N SER A 85 -0.22 6.33 -1.46
CA SER A 85 0.69 5.63 -0.56
C SER A 85 0.12 4.29 -0.08
N THR A 86 -1.20 4.20 0.13
CA THR A 86 -1.89 2.94 0.42
C THR A 86 -1.81 1.96 -0.75
N VAL A 87 -1.91 2.45 -1.99
CA VAL A 87 -1.70 1.60 -3.18
C VAL A 87 -0.25 1.09 -3.22
N ALA A 88 0.74 1.95 -2.96
CA ALA A 88 2.14 1.52 -2.88
C ALA A 88 2.35 0.44 -1.81
N ALA A 89 1.71 0.58 -0.64
CA ALA A 89 1.78 -0.41 0.44
C ALA A 89 1.23 -1.78 0.04
N VAL A 90 0.14 -1.83 -0.74
CA VAL A 90 -0.40 -3.10 -1.27
C VAL A 90 0.64 -3.82 -2.13
N PHE A 91 1.30 -3.10 -3.05
CA PHE A 91 2.34 -3.70 -3.90
C PHE A 91 3.55 -4.15 -3.09
N ARG A 92 3.95 -3.37 -2.07
CA ARG A 92 5.07 -3.75 -1.21
C ARG A 92 4.75 -4.98 -0.37
N ALA A 93 3.57 -5.05 0.22
CA ALA A 93 3.14 -6.18 1.03
C ALA A 93 3.01 -7.46 0.21
N ALA A 94 2.48 -7.37 -1.01
CA ALA A 94 2.29 -8.50 -1.91
C ALA A 94 3.59 -9.24 -2.28
N LEU A 95 4.77 -8.62 -2.11
CA LEU A 95 6.06 -9.29 -2.32
C LEU A 95 6.40 -10.34 -1.25
N VAL A 96 5.85 -10.21 -0.03
CA VAL A 96 6.29 -10.98 1.15
C VAL A 96 5.13 -11.50 2.00
N TYR A 97 3.87 -11.33 1.56
CA TYR A 97 2.71 -11.79 2.31
C TYR A 97 2.36 -13.24 1.91
N GLU A 98 2.31 -14.14 2.89
CA GLU A 98 2.04 -15.58 2.75
C GLU A 98 0.53 -15.95 2.72
#